data_AF-A0A7J8T921-F1
#
_entry.id   AF-A0A7J8T921-F1
#
_cell.length_a   1.000
_cell.length_b   1.000
_cell.length_c   1.000
_cell.angle_alpha   90.00
_cell.angle_beta   90.00
_cell.angle_gamma   90.00
#
_symmetry.space_group_name_H-M   'P 1'
#
loop_
_entity.id
_entity.type
_entity.pdbx_description
1 polymer ?
#
loop_
_entity_poly.entity_id
_entity_poly.type
_entity_poly.pdbx_seq_one_letter_code
_entity_poly.pdbx_strand_id
1 'polypeptide(L)'
;MGQAGLICLRPCRLAVNGCSGIRLTNDMIVFHGIGVNRTEVVLDGSEAPIRIEAEALLASEKLAPTAVLNKIRVPYRPIEAKLCTLPSNRDKLPSGKQILALTLTYKFKLEDGAEVKPHIPLLNNRIYDTKFESQFFMISDTNKRVYAMGDCYPKSSKLIKGEYTLQLYLRYTQISFLLNIPCFLGLLLLSE
;
A
#
# COMPACT_ATOMS: atom_id res chain seq x y z
N MET A 1 14.76 -22.70 -12.71
CA MET A 1 14.30 -23.67 -11.70
C MET A 1 13.88 -22.90 -10.47
N GLY A 2 12.60 -22.48 -10.40
CA GLY A 2 12.06 -21.81 -9.23
C GLY A 2 11.73 -22.85 -8.16
N GLN A 3 12.26 -22.67 -6.95
CA GLN A 3 11.86 -23.48 -5.81
C GLN A 3 10.37 -23.21 -5.54
N ALA A 4 9.51 -24.22 -5.75
CA ALA A 4 8.18 -24.21 -5.19
C ALA A 4 8.33 -24.14 -3.67
N GLY A 5 8.04 -22.98 -3.08
CA GLY A 5 8.03 -22.83 -1.64
C GLY A 5 6.90 -23.67 -1.07
N LEU A 6 7.20 -24.82 -0.47
CA LEU A 6 6.22 -25.54 0.33
C LEU A 6 5.93 -24.70 1.59
N ILE A 7 4.78 -24.05 1.60
CA ILE A 7 4.22 -23.45 2.81
C ILE A 7 3.38 -24.53 3.49
N CYS A 8 3.72 -24.85 4.74
CA CYS A 8 2.95 -25.81 5.54
C CYS A 8 1.59 -25.20 5.91
N LEU A 9 0.51 -25.68 5.30
CA LEU A 9 -0.85 -25.30 5.68
C LEU A 9 -1.27 -26.11 6.91
N ARG A 10 -1.72 -25.42 7.96
CA ARG A 10 -2.31 -26.03 9.16
C ARG A 10 -3.80 -25.71 9.22
N PRO A 11 -4.67 -26.54 8.63
CA PRO A 11 -6.11 -26.37 8.79
C PRO A 11 -6.49 -26.61 10.26
N CYS A 12 -7.01 -25.58 10.92
CA CYS A 12 -7.54 -25.67 12.28
C CYS A 12 -9.06 -25.55 12.24
N ARG A 13 -9.77 -26.49 12.84
CA ARG A 13 -11.22 -26.44 13.01
C ARG A 13 -11.56 -26.29 14.48
N LEU A 14 -12.34 -25.26 14.80
CA LEU A 14 -12.85 -24.99 16.15
C LEU A 14 -14.37 -25.16 16.13
N ALA A 15 -14.90 -25.89 17.11
CA ALA A 15 -16.33 -25.94 17.35
C ALA A 15 -16.75 -24.66 18.08
N VAL A 16 -17.75 -23.94 17.56
CA VAL A 16 -18.33 -22.75 18.20
C VAL A 16 -19.65 -23.17 18.87
N ASN A 17 -19.82 -22.79 20.14
CA ASN A 17 -20.88 -23.28 21.03
C ASN A 17 -22.28 -23.11 20.45
N GLY A 18 -23.01 -24.22 20.35
CA GLY A 18 -24.39 -24.26 19.84
C GLY A 18 -24.89 -25.66 19.48
N CYS A 19 -24.02 -26.68 19.46
CA CYS A 19 -24.41 -28.08 19.24
C CYS A 19 -24.14 -28.92 20.49
N SER A 20 -25.20 -29.39 21.16
CA SER A 20 -25.11 -30.45 22.15
C SER A 20 -24.89 -31.80 21.45
N GLY A 21 -23.64 -32.12 21.13
CA GLY A 21 -23.25 -33.43 20.61
C GLY A 21 -21.98 -33.45 19.74
N ILE A 22 -21.29 -34.59 19.71
CA ILE A 22 -20.14 -34.85 18.82
C ILE A 22 -20.68 -35.02 17.40
N ARG A 23 -20.37 -34.08 16.49
CA ARG A 23 -20.65 -34.19 15.06
C ARG A 23 -19.42 -34.70 14.31
N LEU A 24 -19.51 -35.90 13.77
CA LEU A 24 -18.53 -36.41 12.80
C LEU A 24 -18.87 -35.84 11.42
N THR A 25 -17.90 -35.22 10.76
CA THR A 25 -18.04 -34.66 9.40
C THR A 25 -16.89 -35.17 8.56
N ASN A 26 -17.20 -35.64 7.35
CA ASN A 26 -16.21 -36.10 6.37
C ASN A 26 -15.88 -34.95 5.43
N ASP A 27 -14.79 -34.24 5.71
CA ASP A 27 -14.31 -33.17 4.85
C ASP A 27 -13.04 -33.62 4.11
N MET A 28 -13.02 -33.41 2.79
CA MET A 28 -11.88 -33.72 1.92
C MET A 28 -11.29 -32.41 1.39
N ILE A 29 -9.97 -32.29 1.47
CA ILE A 29 -9.23 -31.16 0.91
C ILE A 29 -8.61 -31.62 -0.42
N VAL A 30 -8.98 -30.95 -1.51
CA VAL A 30 -8.39 -31.17 -2.85
C VAL A 30 -7.64 -29.90 -3.24
N PHE A 31 -6.38 -30.07 -3.65
CA PHE A 31 -5.54 -28.96 -4.08
C PHE A 31 -5.63 -28.79 -5.59
N HIS A 32 -6.04 -27.60 -6.01
CA HIS A 32 -6.08 -27.16 -7.40
C HIS A 32 -5.08 -26.02 -7.58
N GLY A 33 -4.40 -25.95 -8.73
CA GLY A 33 -3.45 -24.87 -8.98
C GLY A 33 -2.71 -25.00 -10.29
N ILE A 34 -2.49 -23.85 -10.93
CA ILE A 34 -1.63 -23.70 -12.09
C ILE A 34 -0.45 -22.82 -11.67
N GLY A 35 0.76 -23.37 -11.72
CA GLY A 35 1.99 -22.63 -11.50
C GLY A 35 2.34 -21.83 -12.75
N VAL A 36 2.89 -20.63 -12.56
CA VAL A 36 3.42 -19.81 -13.64
C VAL A 36 4.89 -19.52 -13.38
N ASN A 37 5.70 -19.52 -14.43
CA ASN A 37 7.14 -19.25 -14.33
C ASN A 37 7.44 -17.82 -13.82
N ARG A 38 6.52 -16.87 -14.06
CA ARG A 38 6.65 -15.47 -13.68
C ARG A 38 5.54 -15.04 -12.74
N THR A 39 5.92 -14.48 -11.60
CA THR A 39 4.99 -13.93 -10.59
C THR A 39 4.52 -12.53 -10.92
N GLU A 40 5.30 -11.77 -11.69
CA GLU A 40 4.99 -10.40 -12.11
C GLU A 40 5.06 -10.29 -13.63
N VAL A 41 4.09 -9.58 -14.21
CA VAL A 41 3.99 -9.30 -15.64
C VAL A 41 4.07 -7.79 -15.84
N VAL A 42 5.15 -7.33 -16.46
CA VAL A 42 5.37 -5.92 -16.76
C VAL A 42 5.32 -5.76 -18.26
N LEU A 43 4.31 -5.07 -18.79
CA LEU A 43 4.20 -4.82 -20.23
C LEU A 43 4.79 -3.45 -20.54
N ASP A 44 5.94 -3.43 -21.22
CA ASP A 44 6.52 -2.20 -21.80
C ASP A 44 6.14 -2.13 -23.28
N GLY A 45 5.61 -0.98 -23.73
CA GLY A 45 5.19 -0.78 -25.11
C GLY A 45 6.35 -0.76 -26.12
N SER A 46 7.59 -0.62 -25.65
CA SER A 46 8.81 -0.65 -26.47
C SER A 46 9.49 -2.02 -26.53
N GLU A 47 9.07 -2.97 -25.70
CA GLU A 47 9.68 -4.30 -25.60
C GLU A 47 8.92 -5.37 -26.39
N ALA A 48 9.61 -6.48 -26.65
CA ALA A 48 9.02 -7.63 -27.32
C ALA A 48 7.95 -8.32 -26.45
N PRO A 49 7.00 -9.05 -27.06
CA PRO A 49 5.96 -9.78 -26.34
C PRO A 49 6.52 -10.72 -25.26
N ILE A 50 5.92 -10.68 -24.09
CA ILE A 50 6.33 -11.45 -22.93
C ILE A 50 5.62 -12.81 -22.95
N ARG A 51 6.40 -13.89 -23.10
CA ARG A 51 5.90 -15.26 -22.97
C ARG A 51 5.71 -15.63 -21.50
N ILE A 52 4.56 -16.21 -21.18
CA ILE A 52 4.23 -16.77 -19.86
C ILE A 52 4.02 -18.27 -20.04
N GLU A 53 4.74 -19.05 -19.25
CA GLU A 53 4.61 -20.51 -19.21
C GLU A 53 3.81 -20.90 -17.97
N ALA A 54 2.76 -21.69 -18.20
CA ALA A 54 1.85 -22.15 -17.16
C ALA A 54 1.89 -23.69 -17.11
N GLU A 55 2.02 -24.24 -15.91
CA GLU A 55 2.13 -25.68 -15.65
C GLU A 55 1.15 -26.10 -14.55
N ALA A 56 0.42 -27.18 -14.76
CA ALA A 56 -0.48 -27.75 -13.76
C ALA A 56 0.18 -28.99 -13.15
N LEU A 57 0.78 -28.82 -11.96
CA LEU A 57 1.61 -29.85 -11.32
C LEU A 57 0.79 -30.94 -10.60
N LEU A 58 -0.46 -30.64 -10.22
CA LEU A 58 -1.26 -31.50 -9.34
C LEU A 58 -2.32 -32.30 -10.11
N ALA A 59 -3.05 -31.66 -11.02
CA ALA A 59 -4.13 -32.24 -11.79
C ALA A 59 -4.33 -31.49 -13.11
N SER A 60 -5.08 -32.09 -14.03
CA SER A 60 -5.50 -31.41 -15.27
C SER A 60 -6.51 -30.31 -14.95
N GLU A 61 -6.18 -29.06 -15.28
CA GLU A 61 -6.98 -27.87 -14.99
C GLU A 61 -7.32 -27.10 -16.26
N LYS A 62 -8.44 -26.35 -16.24
CA LYS A 62 -8.83 -25.45 -17.34
C LYS A 62 -8.15 -24.10 -17.20
N LEU A 63 -7.30 -23.74 -18.15
CA LEU A 63 -6.62 -22.43 -18.20
C LEU A 63 -7.49 -21.39 -18.94
N ALA A 64 -7.86 -20.31 -18.25
CA ALA A 64 -8.59 -19.17 -18.83
C ALA A 64 -8.05 -17.83 -18.25
N PRO A 65 -6.93 -17.30 -18.78
CA PRO A 65 -6.31 -16.11 -18.23
C PRO A 65 -7.16 -14.86 -18.53
N THR A 66 -7.31 -13.98 -17.54
CA THR A 66 -7.96 -12.67 -17.69
C THR A 66 -7.02 -11.60 -17.15
N ALA A 67 -6.84 -10.51 -17.89
CA ALA A 67 -6.07 -9.35 -17.46
C ALA A 67 -6.89 -8.08 -17.64
N VAL A 68 -6.95 -7.22 -16.62
CA VAL A 68 -7.71 -5.97 -16.65
C VAL A 68 -6.90 -4.85 -16.01
N LEU A 69 -6.77 -3.73 -16.73
CA LEU A 69 -6.05 -2.53 -16.29
C LEU A 69 -7.04 -1.47 -15.78
N ASN A 70 -7.41 -1.56 -14.51
CA ASN A 70 -8.42 -0.66 -13.91
C ASN A 70 -7.82 0.53 -13.14
N LYS A 71 -6.50 0.51 -12.91
CA LYS A 71 -5.82 1.46 -12.01
C LYS A 71 -4.70 2.16 -12.75
N ILE A 72 -4.66 3.47 -12.61
CA ILE A 72 -3.53 4.29 -13.08
C ILE A 72 -2.77 4.77 -11.86
N ARG A 73 -1.45 4.71 -11.91
CA ARG A 73 -0.59 5.25 -10.86
C ARG A 73 0.20 6.42 -11.40
N VAL A 74 -0.07 7.61 -10.85
CA VAL A 74 0.62 8.84 -11.26
C VAL A 74 1.64 9.23 -10.18
N PRO A 75 2.94 9.39 -10.53
CA PRO A 75 3.94 9.84 -9.58
C PRO A 75 3.92 11.37 -9.43
N TYR A 76 3.83 11.84 -8.18
CA TYR A 76 3.91 13.25 -7.81
C TYR A 76 5.15 13.55 -7.00
N ARG A 77 5.77 14.69 -7.27
CA ARG A 77 6.87 15.26 -6.46
C ARG A 77 6.30 16.29 -5.47
N PRO A 78 6.89 16.43 -4.28
CA PRO A 78 6.48 17.45 -3.34
C PRO A 78 6.80 18.83 -3.91
N ILE A 79 5.85 19.75 -3.79
CA ILE A 79 6.03 21.16 -4.17
C ILE A 79 6.78 21.91 -3.07
N GLU A 80 6.55 21.51 -1.83
CA GLU A 80 7.16 22.12 -0.67
C GLU A 80 7.55 21.05 0.35
N ALA A 81 8.72 21.22 0.96
CA ALA A 81 9.22 20.41 2.06
C ALA A 81 9.59 21.34 3.22
N LYS A 82 8.78 21.33 4.28
CA LYS A 82 9.01 22.14 5.49
C LYS A 82 9.51 21.25 6.61
N LEU A 83 10.72 21.52 7.09
CA LEU A 83 11.28 20.89 8.28
C LEU A 83 11.07 21.82 9.48
N CYS A 84 10.44 21.31 10.53
CA CYS A 84 10.19 22.06 11.75
C CYS A 84 10.62 21.26 12.97
N THR A 85 11.23 21.92 13.96
CA THR A 85 11.46 21.35 15.29
C THR A 85 10.14 21.35 16.04
N LEU A 86 9.70 20.18 16.52
CA LEU A 86 8.49 20.10 17.34
C LEU A 86 8.71 20.78 18.70
N PRO A 87 7.65 21.22 19.40
CA PRO A 87 7.78 21.94 20.66
C PRO A 87 8.40 21.08 21.78
N SER A 88 9.34 21.68 22.50
CA SER A 88 10.23 21.04 23.48
C SER A 88 9.53 20.48 24.73
N ASN A 89 8.28 20.85 24.99
CA ASN A 89 7.53 20.46 26.19
C ASN A 89 6.98 19.02 26.10
N ARG A 90 6.65 18.53 24.90
CA ARG A 90 6.17 17.16 24.69
C ARG A 90 7.08 16.30 23.84
N ASP A 91 7.70 16.87 22.81
CA ASP A 91 8.38 16.10 21.76
C ASP A 91 9.91 16.05 21.96
N LYS A 92 10.33 15.89 23.21
CA LYS A 92 11.73 15.73 23.60
C LYS A 92 11.93 14.35 24.22
N LEU A 93 12.83 13.57 23.62
CA LEU A 93 13.22 12.28 24.16
C LEU A 93 13.95 12.48 25.50
N PRO A 94 13.85 11.54 26.46
CA PRO A 94 14.58 11.61 27.74
C PRO A 94 16.11 11.77 27.57
N SER A 95 16.65 11.33 26.43
CA SER A 95 18.06 11.52 26.04
C SER A 95 18.42 12.95 25.59
N GLY A 96 17.50 13.90 25.69
CA GLY A 96 17.69 15.29 25.27
C GLY A 96 17.53 15.55 23.76
N LYS A 97 17.26 14.51 22.97
CA LYS A 97 17.11 14.63 21.50
C LYS A 97 15.73 15.21 21.17
N GLN A 98 15.73 16.25 20.32
CA GLN A 98 14.50 16.90 19.85
C GLN A 98 13.94 16.17 18.63
N ILE A 99 12.64 15.89 18.63
CA ILE A 99 11.98 15.29 17.48
C ILE A 99 11.72 16.36 16.42
N LEU A 100 12.00 16.03 15.17
CA LEU A 100 11.74 16.89 14.01
C LEU A 100 10.53 16.38 13.26
N ALA A 101 9.78 17.32 12.68
CA ALA A 101 8.67 17.05 11.78
C ALA A 101 9.02 17.56 10.38
N LEU A 102 8.97 16.67 9.40
CA LEU A 102 9.00 17.01 7.98
C LEU A 102 7.57 16.97 7.44
N THR A 103 7.12 18.11 6.91
CA THR A 103 5.84 18.23 6.22
C THR A 103 6.09 18.36 4.73
N LEU A 104 5.64 17.38 3.95
CA LEU A 104 5.72 17.37 2.49
C LEU A 104 4.35 17.70 1.90
N THR A 105 4.31 18.72 1.04
CA THR A 105 3.06 19.18 0.42
C THR A 105 3.04 18.81 -1.06
N TYR A 106 2.02 18.07 -1.46
CA TYR A 106 1.74 17.68 -2.85
C TYR A 106 0.45 18.35 -3.28
N LYS A 107 0.42 18.92 -4.48
CA LYS A 107 -0.83 19.41 -5.09
C LYS A 107 -1.11 18.60 -6.33
N PHE A 108 -2.36 18.22 -6.50
CA PHE A 108 -2.85 17.50 -7.67
C PHE A 108 -4.25 17.99 -8.02
N LYS A 109 -4.58 17.88 -9.30
CA LYS A 109 -5.89 18.24 -9.83
C LYS A 109 -6.56 16.99 -10.36
N LEU A 110 -7.85 16.84 -10.07
CA LEU A 110 -8.69 15.77 -10.60
C LEU A 110 -9.61 16.38 -11.64
N GLU A 111 -9.45 15.97 -12.91
CA GLU A 111 -10.28 16.42 -14.02
C GLU A 111 -11.69 15.85 -13.94
N ASP A 112 -11.81 14.60 -13.48
CA ASP A 112 -13.04 13.89 -13.19
C ASP A 112 -12.99 13.28 -11.79
N GLY A 113 -14.16 12.93 -11.25
CA GLY A 113 -14.24 12.25 -9.95
C GLY A 113 -13.53 10.89 -10.03
N ALA A 114 -12.68 10.61 -9.04
CA ALA A 114 -11.88 9.39 -9.03
C ALA A 114 -11.72 8.86 -7.61
N GLU A 115 -11.54 7.53 -7.50
CA GLU A 115 -11.14 6.93 -6.24
C GLU A 115 -9.62 6.99 -6.12
N VAL A 116 -9.16 7.76 -5.12
CA VAL A 116 -7.76 8.09 -4.92
C VAL A 116 -7.20 7.33 -3.74
N LYS A 117 -6.05 6.67 -3.94
CA LYS A 117 -5.29 6.02 -2.88
C LYS A 117 -3.84 6.54 -2.88
N PRO A 118 -3.45 7.32 -1.85
CA PRO A 118 -2.06 7.70 -1.64
C PRO A 118 -1.18 6.47 -1.42
N HIS A 119 -0.06 6.40 -2.12
CA HIS A 119 0.90 5.33 -1.96
C HIS A 119 2.32 5.87 -1.93
N ILE A 120 2.98 5.69 -0.80
CA ILE A 120 4.37 6.08 -0.59
C ILE A 120 5.18 4.79 -0.45
N PRO A 121 5.91 4.36 -1.49
CA PRO A 121 6.52 3.02 -1.54
C PRO A 121 7.45 2.71 -0.38
N LEU A 122 8.16 3.72 0.13
CA LEU A 122 9.12 3.53 1.20
C LEU A 122 8.45 3.29 2.57
N LEU A 123 7.24 3.81 2.74
CA LEU A 123 6.58 3.99 4.04
C LEU A 123 5.35 3.11 4.23
N ASN A 124 4.61 2.84 3.15
CA ASN A 124 3.37 2.06 3.24
C ASN A 124 3.62 0.62 3.71
N ASN A 125 2.63 0.05 4.39
CA ASN A 125 2.63 -1.33 4.92
C ASN A 125 3.73 -1.62 5.95
N ARG A 126 4.31 -0.58 6.55
CA ARG A 126 5.33 -0.70 7.58
C ARG A 126 4.98 0.23 8.74
N ILE A 127 4.75 -0.36 9.90
CA ILE A 127 4.55 0.39 11.15
C ILE A 127 5.86 0.37 11.93
N TYR A 128 6.26 -0.82 12.38
CA TYR A 128 7.41 -1.00 13.27
C TYR A 128 8.73 -1.24 12.51
N ASP A 129 8.64 -1.66 11.25
CA ASP A 129 9.81 -1.90 10.39
C ASP A 129 10.33 -0.61 9.72
N THR A 130 9.79 0.55 10.10
CA THR A 130 10.27 1.84 9.61
C THR A 130 11.20 2.48 10.62
N LYS A 131 12.17 3.24 10.11
CA LYS A 131 13.02 4.09 10.97
C LYS A 131 12.27 5.32 11.47
N PHE A 132 11.08 5.62 10.93
CA PHE A 132 10.31 6.81 11.28
C PHE A 132 9.50 6.55 12.54
N GLU A 133 9.38 7.56 13.39
CA GLU A 133 8.58 7.46 14.61
C GLU A 133 7.09 7.53 14.29
N SER A 134 6.73 8.27 13.24
CA SER A 134 5.34 8.47 12.86
C SER A 134 5.26 8.96 11.42
N GLN A 135 4.21 8.48 10.75
CA GLN A 135 3.82 8.91 9.42
C GLN A 135 2.29 9.03 9.37
N PHE A 136 1.79 10.13 8.83
CA PHE A 136 0.38 10.27 8.50
C PHE A 136 0.20 11.26 7.35
N PHE A 137 -0.85 11.08 6.57
CA PHE A 137 -1.20 11.99 5.49
C PHE A 137 -2.60 12.55 5.68
N MET A 138 -2.83 13.72 5.08
CA MET A 138 -4.11 14.38 5.03
C MET A 138 -4.34 14.92 3.62
N ILE A 139 -5.52 14.67 3.06
CA ILE A 139 -5.98 15.25 1.80
C ILE A 139 -6.98 16.34 2.12
N SER A 140 -6.69 17.54 1.66
CA SER A 140 -7.51 18.73 1.85
C SER A 140 -7.77 19.43 0.51
N ASP A 141 -8.90 20.10 0.39
CA ASP A 141 -9.22 20.98 -0.74
C ASP A 141 -8.70 22.40 -0.48
N THR A 142 -8.83 23.29 -1.46
CA THR A 142 -8.51 24.72 -1.43
C THR A 142 -9.18 25.44 -0.24
N ASN A 143 -10.38 25.01 0.12
CA ASN A 143 -11.13 25.50 1.28
C ASN A 143 -10.65 24.92 2.62
N LYS A 144 -9.51 24.21 2.65
CA LYS A 144 -8.95 23.50 3.82
C LYS A 144 -9.91 22.46 4.44
N ARG A 145 -10.91 22.01 3.67
CA ARG A 145 -11.78 20.90 4.07
C ARG A 145 -11.04 19.59 3.89
N VAL A 146 -11.04 18.76 4.94
CA VAL A 146 -10.36 17.46 4.94
C VAL A 146 -11.29 16.39 4.36
N TYR A 147 -10.82 15.68 3.34
CA TYR A 147 -11.58 14.60 2.69
C TYR A 147 -11.09 13.21 3.13
N ALA A 148 -9.79 13.08 3.35
CA ALA A 148 -9.20 11.81 3.74
C ALA A 148 -8.00 12.02 4.65
N MET A 149 -7.81 11.09 5.57
CA MET A 149 -6.65 10.99 6.44
C MET A 149 -6.26 9.52 6.56
N GLY A 150 -4.98 9.26 6.74
CA GLY A 150 -4.49 7.89 6.93
C GLY A 150 -3.01 7.86 7.30
N ASP A 151 -2.49 6.65 7.44
CA ASP A 151 -1.15 6.37 7.92
C ASP A 151 -0.42 5.39 6.98
N CYS A 152 0.30 4.41 7.54
CA CYS A 152 0.93 3.29 6.85
C CYS A 152 -0.02 2.42 6.01
N TYR A 153 -1.33 2.38 6.32
CA TYR A 153 -2.32 1.60 5.58
C TYR A 153 -3.37 2.52 4.94
N PRO A 154 -3.02 3.22 3.85
CA PRO A 154 -3.96 4.12 3.19
C PRO A 154 -5.16 3.34 2.66
N LYS A 155 -6.34 3.81 3.03
CA LYS A 155 -7.60 3.43 2.40
C LYS A 155 -7.82 4.31 1.17
N SER A 156 -8.55 3.78 0.20
CA SER A 156 -8.97 4.54 -0.94
C SER A 156 -10.11 5.49 -0.55
N SER A 157 -10.13 6.68 -1.15
CA SER A 157 -11.13 7.71 -0.89
C SER A 157 -11.68 8.25 -2.20
N LYS A 158 -13.00 8.26 -2.36
CA LYS A 158 -13.67 8.87 -3.51
C LYS A 158 -13.56 10.39 -3.40
N LEU A 159 -12.92 11.02 -4.38
CA LEU A 159 -12.80 12.46 -4.50
C LEU A 159 -13.56 12.93 -5.74
N ILE A 160 -14.19 14.10 -5.63
CA ILE A 160 -14.88 14.74 -6.77
C ILE A 160 -13.87 15.51 -7.63
N LYS A 161 -14.32 16.02 -8.77
CA LYS A 161 -13.55 16.96 -9.58
C LYS A 161 -13.14 18.18 -8.74
N GLY A 162 -11.85 18.51 -8.74
CA GLY A 162 -11.34 19.62 -7.93
C GLY A 162 -9.82 19.64 -7.79
N GLU A 163 -9.34 20.66 -7.07
CA GLU A 163 -7.93 20.81 -6.73
C GLU A 163 -7.68 20.39 -5.29
N TYR A 164 -6.73 19.48 -5.09
CA TYR A 164 -6.45 18.90 -3.79
C TYR A 164 -4.99 19.09 -3.39
N THR A 165 -4.79 19.22 -2.10
CA THR A 165 -3.49 19.27 -1.44
C THR A 165 -3.38 18.07 -0.50
N LEU A 166 -2.40 17.19 -0.76
CA LEU A 166 -1.99 16.15 0.17
C LEU A 166 -0.80 16.64 0.99
N GLN A 167 -0.93 16.61 2.31
CA GLN A 167 0.15 16.86 3.25
C GLN A 167 0.56 15.55 3.89
N LEU A 168 1.84 15.20 3.76
CA LEU A 168 2.45 14.05 4.42
C LEU A 168 3.33 14.55 5.56
N TYR A 169 3.06 14.06 6.75
CA TYR A 169 3.79 14.39 7.96
C TYR A 169 4.65 13.21 8.36
N LEU A 170 5.96 13.44 8.49
CA LEU A 170 6.94 12.46 8.93
C LEU A 170 7.64 12.98 10.18
N ARG A 171 7.74 12.15 11.22
CA ARG A 171 8.49 12.48 12.43
C ARG A 171 9.72 11.61 12.55
N TYR A 172 10.87 12.27 12.69
CA TYR A 172 12.13 11.59 12.95
C TYR A 172 13.16 12.52 13.58
N THR A 173 14.08 11.95 14.34
CA THR A 173 15.10 12.72 15.07
C THR A 173 16.26 13.21 14.18
N GLN A 174 16.58 12.53 13.06
CA GLN A 174 17.75 12.88 12.24
C GLN A 174 17.39 13.61 10.93
N ILE A 175 18.00 14.79 10.72
CA ILE A 175 17.80 15.65 9.55
C ILE A 175 18.27 14.98 8.26
N SER A 176 19.46 14.38 8.28
CA SER A 176 20.12 13.83 7.08
C SER A 176 19.30 12.71 6.43
N PHE A 177 18.51 11.98 7.22
CA PHE A 177 17.64 10.93 6.71
C PHE A 177 16.35 11.50 6.12
N LEU A 178 15.80 12.57 6.70
CA LEU A 178 14.59 13.24 6.22
C LEU A 178 14.80 13.94 4.87
N LEU A 179 16.00 14.49 4.64
CA LEU A 179 16.31 15.25 3.42
C LEU A 179 16.59 14.36 2.20
N ASN A 180 17.09 13.14 2.42
CA ASN A 180 17.50 12.22 1.35
C ASN A 180 16.39 11.27 0.88
N ILE A 181 15.14 11.46 1.31
CA ILE A 181 14.06 10.55 0.94
C ILE A 181 13.56 10.92 -0.47
N PRO A 182 13.63 9.99 -1.45
CA PRO A 182 12.95 10.16 -2.73
C PRO A 182 11.45 10.00 -2.51
N CYS A 183 10.80 11.09 -2.10
CA CYS A 183 9.38 11.10 -1.79
C CYS A 183 8.56 11.25 -3.09
N PHE A 184 8.45 10.17 -3.85
CA PHE A 184 7.47 10.07 -4.92
C PHE A 184 6.15 9.59 -4.31
N LEU A 185 5.13 10.44 -4.37
CA LEU A 185 3.77 10.05 -4.03
C LEU A 185 3.17 9.39 -5.27
N GLY A 186 2.93 8.09 -5.21
CA GLY A 186 2.08 7.41 -6.19
C GLY A 186 0.63 7.65 -5.82
N LEU A 187 -0.12 8.38 -6.63
CA LEU A 187 -1.58 8.40 -6.52
C LEU A 187 -2.13 7.29 -7.41
N LEU A 188 -2.70 6.26 -6.78
CA LEU A 188 -3.51 5.28 -7.48
C LEU A 188 -4.88 5.90 -7.72
N LEU A 189 -5.18 6.16 -8.98
CA LEU A 189 -6.47 6.61 -9.47
C LEU A 189 -7.20 5.40 -10.06
N LEU A 190 -8.36 5.12 -9.48
CA LEU A 190 -9.36 4.22 -10.04
C LEU A 190 -10.33 5.09 -10.85
N SER A 191 -10.28 4.96 -12.18
CA SER A 191 -11.35 5.43 -13.05
C SER A 191 -12.48 4.41 -13.01
N GLU A 192 -13.71 4.87 -12.72
CA GLU A 192 -14.92 4.06 -12.91
C GLU A 192 -15.13 3.73 -14.40
#